data_AF-A0A8J6G238-F1
#
_entry.id   AF-A0A8J6G238-F1
#
_cell.length_a   1.000
_cell.length_b   1.000
_cell.length_c   1.000
_cell.angle_alpha   90.00
_cell.angle_beta   90.00
_cell.angle_gamma   90.00
#
_symmetry.space_group_name_H-M   'P 1'
#
loop_
_entity.id
_entity.type
_entity.pdbx_description
1 polymer ?
#
loop_
_entity_poly.entity_id
_entity_poly.type
_entity_poly.pdbx_seq_one_letter_code
_entity_poly.pdbx_strand_id
1 'polypeptide(L)' 'MMWLVRRLSQALRCIAHTPNLKLWMAAMQKDPTVSSDLLDAKSFRGFLSLYLQDSHEACDYGL' A
#
# COMPACT_ATOMS: atom_id res chain seq x y z
N MET A 1 8.87 -3.81 -15.42
CA MET A 1 9.57 -3.02 -14.37
C MET A 1 9.18 -1.53 -14.31
N MET A 2 8.84 -0.85 -15.41
CA MET A 2 8.53 0.60 -15.42
C MET A 2 7.25 1.03 -14.67
N TRP A 3 6.25 0.15 -14.56
CA TRP A 3 4.95 0.49 -13.96
C TRP A 3 4.94 0.54 -12.42
N LEU A 4 5.89 -0.13 -11.76
CA LEU A 4 5.98 -0.16 -10.30
C LEU A 4 6.64 1.13 -9.74
N VAL A 5 7.69 1.61 -10.41
CA VAL A 5 8.45 2.82 -10.04
C VAL A 5 7.60 4.09 -10.13
N ARG A 6 6.67 4.14 -11.09
CA ARG A 6 5.83 5.30 -11.36
C ARG A 6 4.72 5.54 -10.31
N ARG A 7 4.34 4.52 -9.52
CA ARG A 7 3.30 4.64 -8.49
C ARG A 7 3.86 4.88 -7.08
N LEU A 8 5.02 4.29 -6.76
CA LEU A 8 5.78 4.64 -5.56
C LEU A 8 6.20 6.12 -5.57
N SER A 9 6.59 6.64 -6.73
CA SER A 9 6.97 8.05 -6.91
C SER A 9 5.81 9.04 -6.67
N GLN A 10 4.56 8.67 -6.92
CA GLN A 10 3.42 9.58 -6.73
C GLN A 10 3.02 9.69 -5.25
N ALA A 11 2.99 8.57 -4.52
CA ALA A 11 2.84 8.59 -3.06
C ALA A 11 4.01 9.35 -2.40
N LEU A 12 5.25 9.12 -2.86
CA LEU A 12 6.43 9.86 -2.41
C LEU A 12 6.37 11.37 -2.72
N ARG A 13 5.66 11.79 -3.78
CA ARG A 13 5.42 13.21 -4.11
C ARG A 13 4.46 13.86 -3.12
N CYS A 14 3.38 13.17 -2.74
CA CYS A 14 2.42 13.69 -1.77
C CYS A 14 3.03 13.89 -0.38
N ILE A 15 4.00 13.05 0.01
CA ILE A 15 4.74 13.20 1.28
C ILE A 15 6.12 13.87 1.07
N ALA A 16 6.39 14.40 -0.13
CA ALA A 16 7.73 14.86 -0.50
C ALA A 16 8.23 15.99 0.39
N HIS A 17 7.31 16.90 0.70
CA HIS A 17 7.51 18.15 1.43
C HIS A 17 7.40 17.97 2.96
N THR A 18 7.15 16.76 3.43
CA THR A 18 7.03 16.42 4.86
C THR A 18 8.12 15.42 5.26
N PRO A 19 9.38 15.85 5.45
CA PRO A 19 10.52 14.95 5.68
C PRO A 19 10.37 14.09 6.94
N ASN A 20 9.82 14.65 8.02
CA ASN A 20 9.58 13.90 9.27
C ASN A 20 8.54 12.80 9.07
N LEU A 21 7.52 13.02 8.24
CA LEU A 21 6.50 12.02 7.93
C LEU A 21 7.09 10.84 7.13
N LYS A 22 8.00 11.12 6.19
CA LYS A 22 8.73 10.06 5.48
C LYS A 22 9.56 9.20 6.44
N LEU A 23 10.28 9.83 7.37
CA LEU A 23 11.06 9.12 8.38
C LEU A 23 10.15 8.29 9.30
N TRP A 24 9.02 8.85 9.72
CA TRP A 24 8.03 8.13 10.52
C TRP A 24 7.47 6.91 9.76
N MET A 25 7.08 7.04 8.50
CA MET A 25 6.60 5.91 7.70
C MET A 25 7.66 4.81 7.55
N ALA A 26 8.93 5.19 7.37
CA ALA A 26 10.04 4.24 7.31
C ALA A 26 10.30 3.54 8.66
N ALA A 27 10.06 4.24 9.78
CA ALA A 27 10.14 3.66 11.12
C ALA A 27 8.96 2.69 11.36
N MET A 28 7.73 3.07 11.01
CA MET A 28 6.54 2.22 11.17
C MET A 28 6.64 0.92 10.39
N GLN A 29 7.24 0.93 9.19
CA GLN A 29 7.45 -0.31 8.42
C GLN A 29 8.39 -1.31 9.10
N LYS A 30 9.20 -0.88 10.07
CA LYS A 30 10.10 -1.74 10.85
C LYS A 30 9.50 -2.16 12.19
N ASP A 31 8.38 -1.55 12.59
CA ASP A 31 7.70 -1.92 13.82
C ASP A 31 7.16 -3.35 13.69
N PRO A 32 7.40 -4.25 14.68
CA PRO A 32 6.97 -5.65 14.59
C PRO A 32 5.46 -5.83 14.43
N THR A 33 4.65 -5.02 15.11
CA THR A 33 3.19 -5.10 15.04
C THR A 33 2.68 -4.61 13.69
N VAL A 34 3.23 -3.52 13.17
CA VAL A 34 2.83 -3.03 11.84
C VAL A 34 3.34 -3.91 10.72
N SER A 35 4.55 -4.46 10.84
CA SER A 35 5.14 -5.32 9.80
C SER A 35 4.49 -6.69 9.72
N SER A 36 3.98 -7.24 10.83
CA SER A 36 3.19 -8.49 10.80
C SER A 36 1.89 -8.35 10.02
N ASP A 37 1.29 -7.15 10.06
CA ASP A 37 -0.04 -6.88 9.51
C ASP A 37 0.03 -6.14 8.16
N LEU A 38 1.23 -5.95 7.61
CA LEU A 38 1.42 -5.22 6.38
C LEU A 38 0.92 -6.02 5.17
N LEU A 39 -0.18 -5.56 4.58
CA LEU A 39 -0.73 -6.16 3.36
C LEU A 39 0.26 -6.07 2.20
N ASP A 40 0.43 -7.17 1.47
CA ASP A 40 1.23 -7.14 0.26
C ASP A 40 0.52 -6.30 -0.83
N ALA A 41 1.32 -5.60 -1.61
CA ALA A 41 0.81 -4.65 -2.60
C ALA A 41 -0.01 -5.32 -3.72
N LYS A 42 0.16 -6.63 -3.94
CA LYS A 42 -0.61 -7.37 -4.96
C LYS A 42 -2.00 -7.68 -4.41
N SER A 43 -2.09 -8.18 -3.18
CA SER A 43 -3.39 -8.48 -2.54
C SER A 43 -4.25 -7.25 -2.38
N PHE A 44 -3.67 -6.15 -1.90
CA PHE A 44 -4.42 -4.90 -1.78
C PHE A 44 -4.95 -4.37 -3.13
N ARG A 45 -4.18 -4.52 -4.22
CA ARG A 45 -4.62 -4.12 -5.56
C ARG A 45 -5.73 -5.02 -6.10
N GLY A 46 -5.66 -6.32 -5.85
CA GLY A 46 -6.69 -7.26 -6.24
C GLY A 46 -8.02 -6.99 -5.53
N PHE A 47 -7.95 -6.82 -4.21
CA PHE A 47 -9.07 -6.32 -3.40
C PHE A 47 -9.68 -5.05 -4.00
N LEU A 48 -8.86 -4.00 -4.21
CA LEU A 48 -9.35 -2.71 -4.74
C LEU A 48 -10.01 -2.85 -6.12
N SER A 49 -9.49 -3.73 -6.97
CA SER A 49 -10.04 -3.94 -8.31
C SER A 49 -11.45 -4.53 -8.26
N LEU A 50 -11.71 -5.46 -7.34
CA LEU A 50 -13.03 -6.07 -7.15
C LEU A 50 -13.97 -5.14 -6.39
N TYR A 51 -13.45 -4.45 -5.36
CA TYR A 51 -14.22 -3.52 -4.55
C TYR A 51 -14.80 -2.37 -5.38
N LEU A 52 -14.02 -1.81 -6.30
CA LEU A 52 -14.49 -0.75 -7.21
C LEU A 52 -15.56 -1.22 -8.23
N GLN A 53 -15.80 -2.53 -8.32
CA GLN A 53 -16.83 -3.13 -9.17
C GLN A 53 -18.03 -3.63 -8.37
N ASP A 54 -18.11 -3.30 -7.06
CA ASP A 54 -19.12 -3.82 -6.13
C ASP A 54 -19.19 -5.36 -6.11
N SER A 55 -18.09 -6.05 -6.42
CA SER A 55 -18.05 -7.52 -6.34
C SER A 55 -18.09 -7.97 -4.87
N HIS A 56 -18.99 -8.90 -4.58
CA HIS A 56 -19.13 -9.53 -3.27
C HIS A 56 -17.89 -10.36 -2.89
N GLU A 57 -17.06 -10.73 -3.86
CA GLU A 57 -15.84 -11.52 -3.68
C GLU A 57 -14.65 -10.65 -3.22
N ALA A 58 -14.80 -9.32 -3.21
CA ALA A 58 -13.71 -8.41 -2.87
C ALA A 58 -13.14 -8.70 -1.47
N CYS A 59 -14.01 -8.85 -0.47
CA CYS A 59 -13.59 -9.09 0.92
C CYS A 59 -12.89 -10.43 1.12
N ASP A 60 -13.18 -11.41 0.25
CA ASP A 60 -12.58 -12.74 0.30
C ASP A 60 -11.36 -12.87 -0.63
N TYR A 61 -10.88 -11.75 -1.20
CA TYR A 61 -9.75 -11.77 -2.13
C TYR A 61 -8.47 -12.28 -1.46
N GLY A 62 -7.98 -13.45 -1.90
CA GLY A 62 -6.76 -14.06 -1.39
C GLY A 62 -6.95 -15.05 -0.24
N LEU A 63 -8.20 -15.36 0.11
CA LEU A 63 -8.59 -16.48 0.97
C LEU A 63 -8.77 -17.77 0.17
#